data_AF-A0A3N6S2R0-F1
#
_entry.id   AF-A0A3N6S2R0-F1
#
_cell.length_a   1.000
_cell.length_b   1.000
_cell.length_c   1.000
_cell.angle_alpha   90.00
_cell.angle_beta   90.00
_cell.angle_gamma   90.00
#
_symmetry.space_group_name_H-M   'P 1'
#
loop_
_entity.id
_entity.type
_entity.pdbx_description
1 polymer ?
#
loop_
_entity_poly.entity_id
_entity_poly.type
_entity_poly.pdbx_seq_one_letter_code
_entity_poly.pdbx_strand_id
1 'polypeptide(L)'
;MSSPKQEDIAALESIAQRKDIDMIPYNNIQYALIEFISSSLLNNSQKNTELNDSISTLADELLIQARAFLNNKISVQELAQLRIQTWKIYDTLEDNSAEKKMIRIVIITLYDEETAEFATYGATLFLENIFTSLLDFGDGFCQKFVRYSRWYF
;
A
#
# COMPACT_ATOMS: atom_id res chain seq x y z
N MET A 1 -23.91 1.86 17.02
CA MET A 1 -22.46 1.93 16.73
C MET A 1 -22.21 0.99 15.56
N SER A 2 -21.69 1.50 14.46
CA SER A 2 -21.33 0.67 13.29
C SER A 2 -20.06 -0.12 13.62
N SER A 3 -19.90 -1.31 13.04
CA SER A 3 -18.65 -2.07 13.21
C SER A 3 -17.50 -1.42 12.43
N PRO A 4 -16.24 -1.55 12.86
CA PRO A 4 -15.07 -1.08 12.11
C PRO A 4 -15.07 -1.51 10.63
N LYS A 5 -15.49 -2.74 10.34
CA LYS A 5 -15.67 -3.26 8.99
C LYS A 5 -16.77 -2.53 8.19
N GLN A 6 -17.88 -2.16 8.81
CA GLN A 6 -18.92 -1.35 8.16
C GLN A 6 -18.42 0.07 7.86
N GLU A 7 -17.61 0.65 8.76
CA GLU A 7 -17.00 1.96 8.53
C GLU A 7 -15.95 1.94 7.42
N ASP A 8 -15.19 0.84 7.29
CA ASP A 8 -14.28 0.65 6.16
C ASP A 8 -15.04 0.52 4.85
N ILE A 9 -16.09 -0.30 4.77
CA ILE A 9 -16.94 -0.41 3.57
C ILE A 9 -17.52 0.95 3.18
N ALA A 10 -18.04 1.72 4.14
CA ALA A 10 -18.53 3.07 3.88
C ALA A 10 -17.43 4.03 3.38
N ALA A 11 -16.20 3.87 3.88
CA ALA A 11 -15.06 4.63 3.38
C ALA A 11 -14.74 4.28 1.91
N LEU A 12 -14.80 3.00 1.54
CA LEU A 12 -14.67 2.55 0.14
C LEU A 12 -15.73 3.19 -0.76
N GLU A 13 -16.98 3.11 -0.34
CA GLU A 13 -18.12 3.66 -1.10
C GLU A 13 -17.99 5.18 -1.26
N SER A 14 -17.55 5.89 -0.22
CA SER A 14 -17.35 7.34 -0.28
C SER A 14 -16.29 7.76 -1.29
N ILE A 15 -15.27 6.92 -1.49
CA ILE A 15 -14.16 7.15 -2.42
C ILE A 15 -14.58 6.80 -3.84
N ALA A 16 -15.29 5.68 -4.04
CA ALA A 16 -15.85 5.32 -5.34
C ALA A 16 -16.84 6.37 -5.88
N GLN A 17 -17.47 7.16 -5.00
CA GLN A 17 -18.41 8.22 -5.38
C GLN A 17 -17.74 9.58 -5.65
N ARG A 18 -16.43 9.75 -5.40
CA ARG A 18 -15.71 10.99 -5.67
C ARG A 18 -15.46 11.16 -7.16
N LYS A 19 -16.11 12.14 -7.78
CA LYS A 19 -15.95 12.48 -9.22
C LYS A 19 -14.56 12.98 -9.59
N ASP A 20 -13.81 13.46 -8.60
CA ASP A 20 -12.48 14.01 -8.73
C ASP A 20 -11.38 12.98 -8.51
N ILE A 21 -11.72 11.74 -8.15
CA ILE A 21 -10.71 10.74 -7.78
C ILE A 21 -9.82 10.34 -8.95
N ASP A 22 -10.38 10.27 -10.15
CA ASP A 22 -9.65 10.00 -11.38
C ASP A 22 -8.76 11.18 -11.82
N MET A 23 -8.92 12.35 -11.19
CA MET A 23 -8.09 13.54 -11.43
C MET A 23 -6.90 13.62 -10.47
N ILE A 24 -6.84 12.76 -9.45
CA ILE A 24 -5.74 12.76 -8.49
C ILE A 24 -4.53 12.09 -9.16
N PRO A 25 -3.37 12.78 -9.24
CA PRO A 25 -2.17 12.17 -9.80
C PRO A 25 -1.81 10.88 -9.08
N TYR A 26 -1.49 9.84 -9.86
CA TYR A 26 -1.11 8.53 -9.35
C TYR A 26 -0.02 8.61 -8.27
N ASN A 27 1.02 9.40 -8.54
CA ASN A 27 2.14 9.62 -7.61
C ASN A 27 1.69 10.19 -6.26
N ASN A 28 0.62 11.00 -6.21
CA ASN A 28 0.11 11.55 -4.94
C ASN A 28 -0.56 10.45 -4.11
N ILE A 29 -1.32 9.56 -4.75
CA ILE A 29 -1.95 8.41 -4.08
C ILE A 29 -0.86 7.49 -3.52
N GLN A 30 0.16 7.19 -4.33
CA GLN A 30 1.29 6.35 -3.94
C GLN A 30 2.07 6.98 -2.78
N TYR A 31 2.34 8.29 -2.83
CA TYR A 31 3.01 9.01 -1.74
C TYR A 31 2.19 8.95 -0.45
N ALA A 32 0.88 9.20 -0.52
CA ALA A 32 -0.01 9.12 0.64
C ALA A 32 -0.01 7.72 1.26
N LEU A 33 -0.02 6.66 0.44
CA LEU A 33 0.04 5.28 0.90
C LEU A 33 1.37 4.96 1.59
N ILE A 34 2.49 5.37 1.00
CA ILE A 34 3.82 5.18 1.59
C ILE A 34 3.89 5.82 2.98
N GLU A 35 3.50 7.08 3.08
CA GLU A 35 3.55 7.82 4.33
C GLU A 35 2.57 7.26 5.37
N PHE A 36 1.40 6.79 4.94
CA PHE A 36 0.46 6.09 5.81
C PHE A 36 1.06 4.81 6.39
N ILE A 37 1.69 3.97 5.59
CA ILE A 37 2.30 2.72 6.06
C ILE A 37 3.41 3.03 7.07
N SER A 38 4.34 3.93 6.71
CA SER A 38 5.45 4.28 7.59
C SER A 38 4.99 4.92 8.90
N SER A 39 4.05 5.86 8.86
CA SER A 39 3.61 6.59 10.06
C SER A 39 2.63 5.80 10.91
N SER A 40 1.70 5.06 10.29
CA SER A 40 0.52 4.50 10.96
C SER A 40 0.60 3.00 11.16
N LEU A 41 1.36 2.27 10.34
CA LEU A 41 1.47 0.81 10.44
C LEU A 41 2.81 0.36 11.04
N LEU A 42 3.92 1.01 10.68
CA LEU A 42 5.26 0.64 11.16
C LEU A 42 5.66 1.41 12.44
N ASN A 43 5.43 2.73 12.48
CA ASN A 43 5.84 3.59 13.61
C ASN A 43 4.82 3.70 14.75
N ASN A 44 3.61 3.16 14.60
CA ASN A 44 2.65 3.21 15.69
C ASN A 44 3.14 2.32 16.84
N SER A 45 3.38 2.93 17.99
CA SER A 45 3.88 2.28 19.21
C SER A 45 2.94 1.21 19.80
N GLN A 46 1.73 1.07 19.23
CA GLN A 46 1.01 -0.20 19.24
C GLN A 46 1.64 -1.09 18.16
N LYS A 47 2.83 -1.65 18.45
CA LYS A 47 3.38 -2.73 17.63
C LYS A 47 2.23 -3.68 17.34
N ASN A 48 1.87 -3.89 16.08
CA ASN A 48 1.22 -5.13 15.71
C ASN A 48 2.17 -6.21 16.19
N THR A 49 1.92 -6.77 17.37
CA THR A 49 2.74 -7.81 18.02
C THR A 49 2.87 -9.07 17.16
N GLU A 50 2.19 -9.07 16.01
CA GLU A 50 2.14 -10.09 14.98
C GLU A 50 3.21 -9.90 13.89
N LEU A 51 3.86 -8.73 13.78
CA LEU A 51 4.92 -8.53 12.78
C LEU A 51 6.31 -8.79 13.37
N ASN A 52 7.04 -9.69 12.74
CA ASN A 52 8.46 -9.88 13.00
C ASN A 52 9.26 -8.60 12.66
N ASP A 53 10.24 -8.26 13.50
CA ASP A 53 11.15 -7.12 13.29
C ASP A 53 11.86 -7.17 11.92
N SER A 54 12.14 -8.37 11.39
CA SER A 54 12.75 -8.56 10.06
C SER A 54 11.82 -8.10 8.93
N ILE A 55 10.53 -8.40 9.03
CA ILE A 55 9.53 -7.97 8.03
C ILE A 55 9.26 -6.48 8.17
N SER A 56 9.26 -5.95 9.39
CA SER A 56 9.13 -4.51 9.63
C SER A 56 10.29 -3.74 9.01
N THR A 57 11.52 -4.24 9.17
CA THR A 57 12.73 -3.67 8.56
C THR A 57 12.66 -3.73 7.03
N LEU A 58 12.32 -4.89 6.46
CA LEU A 58 12.18 -5.05 5.02
C LEU A 58 11.11 -4.10 4.45
N ALA A 59 9.97 -3.98 5.12
CA ALA A 59 8.91 -3.06 4.71
C ALA A 59 9.42 -1.61 4.70
N ASP A 60 10.12 -1.17 5.74
CA ASP A 60 10.67 0.19 5.81
C ASP A 60 11.69 0.46 4.69
N GLU A 61 12.60 -0.50 4.44
CA GLU A 61 13.57 -0.41 3.34
C GLU A 61 12.90 -0.28 1.96
N LEU A 62 11.88 -1.11 1.70
CA LEU A 62 11.12 -1.06 0.45
C LEU A 62 10.36 0.26 0.29
N LEU A 63 9.81 0.82 1.37
CA LEU A 63 9.14 2.13 1.34
C LEU A 63 10.13 3.26 1.07
N ILE A 64 11.36 3.18 1.60
CA ILE A 64 12.45 4.12 1.26
C ILE A 64 12.74 4.08 -0.25
N GLN A 65 12.81 2.89 -0.84
CA GLN A 65 13.01 2.73 -2.29
C GLN A 65 11.81 3.27 -3.10
N ALA A 66 10.58 3.01 -2.66
CA ALA A 66 9.38 3.56 -3.29
C ALA A 66 9.39 5.10 -3.29
N ARG A 67 9.81 5.74 -2.19
CA ARG A 67 10.02 7.20 -2.16
C ARG A 67 11.16 7.64 -3.08
N ALA A 68 12.24 6.87 -3.15
CA ALA A 68 13.35 7.18 -4.05
C ALA A 68 12.87 7.21 -5.50
N PHE A 69 11.98 6.29 -5.91
CA PHE A 69 11.37 6.28 -7.23
C PHE A 69 10.52 7.53 -7.49
N LEU A 70 9.62 7.88 -6.56
CA LEU A 70 8.80 9.09 -6.68
C LEU A 70 9.62 10.39 -6.75
N ASN A 71 10.87 10.36 -6.27
CA ASN A 71 11.83 11.46 -6.36
C ASN A 71 12.81 11.33 -7.53
N ASN A 72 12.55 10.43 -8.49
CA ASN A 72 13.41 10.16 -9.66
C ASN A 72 14.85 9.74 -9.33
N LYS A 73 15.05 9.08 -8.18
CA LYS A 73 16.37 8.61 -7.72
C LYS A 73 16.68 7.17 -8.09
N ILE A 74 15.65 6.38 -8.41
CA ILE A 74 15.77 5.04 -8.99
C ILE A 74 14.93 4.96 -10.26
N SER A 75 15.37 4.15 -11.20
CA SER A 75 14.73 3.93 -12.49
C SER A 75 13.50 3.02 -12.39
N VAL A 76 12.67 3.03 -13.44
CA VAL A 76 11.55 2.10 -13.60
C VAL A 76 12.03 0.65 -13.57
N GLN A 77 13.18 0.33 -14.21
CA GLN A 77 13.72 -1.03 -14.19
C GLN A 77 14.13 -1.48 -12.78
N GLU A 78 14.76 -0.61 -12.00
CA GLU A 78 15.12 -0.90 -10.60
C GLU A 78 13.88 -1.12 -9.74
N LEU A 79 12.84 -0.28 -9.90
CA LEU A 79 11.56 -0.46 -9.20
C LEU A 79 10.89 -1.78 -9.57
N ALA A 80 10.86 -2.15 -10.85
CA ALA A 80 10.30 -3.41 -11.32
C ALA A 80 11.05 -4.62 -10.76
N GLN A 81 12.38 -4.57 -10.68
CA GLN A 81 13.18 -5.62 -10.06
C GLN A 81 12.87 -5.76 -8.57
N LEU A 82 12.77 -4.66 -7.84
CA LEU A 82 12.36 -4.66 -6.43
C LEU A 82 10.97 -5.30 -6.28
N ARG A 83 9.98 -4.86 -7.08
CA ARG A 83 8.62 -5.42 -7.08
C ARG A 83 8.63 -6.93 -7.30
N ILE A 84 9.39 -7.45 -8.27
CA ILE A 84 9.51 -8.90 -8.54
C ILE A 84 10.15 -9.63 -7.36
N GLN A 85 11.21 -9.08 -6.77
CA GLN A 85 11.87 -9.68 -5.61
C GLN A 85 10.92 -9.73 -4.40
N THR A 86 10.16 -8.66 -4.17
CA THR A 86 9.17 -8.59 -3.10
C THR A 86 8.04 -9.59 -3.30
N TRP A 87 7.55 -9.79 -4.54
CA TRP A 87 6.59 -10.86 -4.85
C TRP A 87 7.13 -12.26 -4.53
N LYS A 88 8.40 -12.54 -4.85
CA LYS A 88 9.01 -13.83 -4.48
C LYS A 88 9.05 -14.03 -2.97
N ILE A 89 9.29 -12.97 -2.20
CA ILE A 89 9.23 -13.04 -0.73
C ILE A 89 7.79 -13.32 -0.30
N TYR A 90 6.81 -12.57 -0.84
CA TYR A 90 5.39 -12.76 -0.57
C TYR A 90 4.92 -14.21 -0.76
N ASP A 91 5.34 -14.85 -1.85
CA ASP A 91 4.97 -16.24 -2.17
C ASP A 91 5.52 -17.27 -1.17
N THR A 92 6.57 -16.91 -0.42
CA THR A 92 7.17 -17.79 0.60
C THR A 92 6.52 -17.66 1.97
N LEU A 93 5.70 -16.62 2.20
CA LEU A 93 5.07 -16.36 3.49
C LEU A 93 3.81 -17.20 3.68
N GLU A 94 3.50 -17.50 4.94
CA GLU A 94 2.30 -18.26 5.33
C GLU A 94 1.01 -17.54 4.90
N ASP A 95 0.05 -18.31 4.41
CA ASP A 95 -1.23 -17.77 3.97
C ASP A 95 -1.98 -17.10 5.13
N ASN A 96 -2.56 -15.94 4.84
CA ASN A 96 -3.27 -15.08 5.80
C ASN A 96 -2.43 -14.53 6.97
N SER A 97 -1.11 -14.71 6.98
CA SER A 97 -0.24 -14.14 8.02
C SER A 97 -0.21 -12.62 7.97
N ALA A 98 0.06 -11.98 9.12
CA ALA A 98 0.20 -10.53 9.20
C ALA A 98 1.36 -10.04 8.32
N GLU A 99 2.44 -10.81 8.24
CA GLU A 99 3.59 -10.53 7.37
C GLU A 99 3.19 -10.55 5.89
N LYS A 100 2.46 -11.59 5.45
CA LYS A 100 2.02 -11.71 4.06
C LYS A 100 1.12 -10.54 3.66
N LYS A 101 0.20 -10.14 4.54
CA LYS A 101 -0.67 -8.98 4.34
C LYS A 101 0.11 -7.65 4.31
N MET A 102 1.09 -7.48 5.20
CA MET A 102 1.97 -6.30 5.19
C MET A 102 2.75 -6.19 3.88
N ILE A 103 3.41 -7.28 3.46
CA ILE A 103 4.18 -7.30 2.23
C ILE A 103 3.29 -7.04 1.01
N ARG A 104 2.05 -7.55 1.00
CA ARG A 104 1.07 -7.22 -0.06
C ARG A 104 0.82 -5.72 -0.17
N ILE A 105 0.62 -5.03 0.95
CA ILE A 105 0.44 -3.56 0.94
C ILE A 105 1.70 -2.87 0.42
N VAL A 106 2.89 -3.30 0.85
CA VAL A 106 4.16 -2.71 0.39
C VAL A 106 4.37 -2.90 -1.11
N ILE A 107 4.05 -4.07 -1.67
CA ILE A 107 4.13 -4.34 -3.11
C ILE A 107 3.32 -3.31 -3.92
N ILE A 108 2.17 -2.89 -3.39
CA ILE A 108 1.33 -1.88 -4.03
C ILE A 108 2.11 -0.56 -4.18
N THR A 109 2.97 -0.20 -3.22
CA THR A 109 3.80 1.01 -3.34
C THR A 109 4.92 0.91 -4.38
N LEU A 110 5.14 -0.25 -5.01
CA LEU A 110 6.22 -0.49 -5.97
C LEU A 110 5.73 -0.54 -7.43
N TYR A 111 4.52 -0.07 -7.70
CA TYR A 111 4.01 0.06 -9.07
C TYR A 111 4.34 1.43 -9.66
N ASP A 112 4.78 1.41 -10.91
CA ASP A 112 4.89 2.57 -11.77
C ASP A 112 3.58 2.81 -12.55
N GLU A 113 3.36 4.05 -13.00
CA GLU A 113 2.19 4.43 -13.80
C GLU A 113 2.22 3.82 -15.22
N GLU A 114 3.42 3.50 -15.73
CA GLU A 114 3.66 3.04 -17.10
C GLU A 114 3.48 1.51 -17.25
N THR A 115 2.22 1.11 -17.37
CA THR A 115 1.77 -0.25 -17.71
C THR A 115 2.15 -0.70 -19.13
N ALA A 116 3.45 -0.82 -19.47
CA ALA A 116 3.86 -1.21 -20.83
C ALA A 116 4.70 -2.49 -20.97
N GLU A 117 5.44 -2.98 -19.96
CA GLU A 117 6.37 -4.11 -20.20
C GLU A 117 6.12 -5.41 -19.44
N PHE A 118 5.16 -5.48 -18.52
CA PHE A 118 4.92 -6.71 -17.75
C PHE A 118 3.44 -7.11 -17.75
N ALA A 119 2.95 -7.60 -18.88
CA ALA A 119 1.56 -8.07 -19.06
C ALA A 119 1.11 -9.22 -18.12
N THR A 120 1.99 -9.73 -17.25
CA THR A 120 1.67 -10.77 -16.25
C THR A 120 1.64 -10.25 -14.81
N TYR A 121 2.26 -9.09 -14.52
CA TYR A 121 2.35 -8.51 -13.17
C TYR A 121 2.08 -7.00 -13.12
N GLY A 122 1.78 -6.36 -14.25
CA GLY A 122 1.46 -4.94 -14.36
C GLY A 122 -0.02 -4.71 -14.09
N ALA A 123 -0.40 -4.68 -12.83
CA ALA A 123 -1.68 -4.12 -12.43
C ALA A 123 -1.47 -2.66 -12.02
N THR A 124 -2.25 -1.76 -12.61
CA THR A 124 -2.42 -0.41 -12.10
C THR A 124 -2.67 -0.47 -10.58
N LEU A 125 -2.15 0.49 -9.84
CA LEU A 125 -2.56 0.79 -8.47
C LEU A 125 -4.01 1.28 -8.51
N PHE A 126 -4.95 0.36 -8.74
CA PHE A 126 -6.36 0.62 -8.57
C PHE A 126 -6.52 0.93 -7.09
N LEU A 127 -7.15 2.05 -6.76
CA LEU A 127 -7.50 2.39 -5.38
C LEU A 127 -8.18 1.20 -4.69
N GLU A 128 -8.98 0.43 -5.44
CA GLU A 128 -9.56 -0.84 -5.01
C GLU A 128 -8.52 -1.85 -4.47
N ASN A 129 -7.34 -1.97 -5.09
CA ASN A 129 -6.26 -2.83 -4.60
C ASN A 129 -5.66 -2.32 -3.29
N ILE A 130 -5.46 -1.00 -3.16
CA ILE A 130 -5.01 -0.39 -1.89
C ILE A 130 -6.01 -0.75 -0.80
N PHE A 131 -7.28 -0.47 -1.05
CA PHE A 131 -8.35 -0.62 -0.10
C PHE A 131 -8.64 -2.06 0.27
N THR A 132 -8.64 -2.97 -0.71
CA THR A 132 -8.76 -4.40 -0.46
C THR A 132 -7.61 -4.90 0.41
N SER A 133 -6.38 -4.44 0.12
CA SER A 133 -5.20 -4.86 0.90
C SER A 133 -5.20 -4.28 2.31
N LEU A 134 -5.68 -3.05 2.49
CA LEU A 134 -5.86 -2.44 3.81
C LEU A 134 -6.96 -3.16 4.62
N LEU A 135 -8.07 -3.52 3.98
CA LEU A 135 -9.16 -4.28 4.60
C LEU A 135 -8.69 -5.68 5.01
N ASP A 136 -7.94 -6.35 4.14
CA ASP A 136 -7.35 -7.67 4.43
C ASP A 136 -6.34 -7.60 5.58
N PHE A 137 -5.61 -6.49 5.68
CA PHE A 137 -4.64 -6.24 6.75
C PHE A 137 -5.32 -6.03 8.10
N GLY A 138 -6.44 -5.29 8.14
CA GLY A 138 -7.27 -5.25 9.33
C GLY A 138 -8.38 -4.20 9.30
N ASP A 139 -9.31 -4.39 10.22
CA ASP A 139 -10.46 -3.51 10.40
C ASP A 139 -10.05 -2.08 10.80
N GLY A 140 -10.67 -1.09 10.17
CA GLY A 140 -10.51 0.34 10.42
C GLY A 140 -9.31 0.98 9.70
N PHE A 141 -8.49 0.21 8.98
CA PHE A 141 -7.34 0.76 8.25
C PHE A 141 -7.75 1.53 7.00
N CYS A 142 -8.84 1.14 6.33
CA CYS A 142 -9.35 1.91 5.19
C CYS A 142 -9.78 3.30 5.66
N GLN A 143 -10.59 3.39 6.72
CA GLN A 143 -11.02 4.67 7.28
C GLN A 143 -9.84 5.53 7.74
N LYS A 144 -8.83 4.93 8.39
CA LYS A 144 -7.60 5.64 8.78
C LYS A 144 -6.85 6.18 7.56
N PHE A 145 -6.71 5.39 6.51
CA PHE A 145 -6.07 5.82 5.26
C PHE A 145 -6.85 6.95 4.58
N VAL A 146 -8.19 6.87 4.51
CA VAL A 146 -9.02 7.96 3.97
C VAL A 146 -8.82 9.25 4.76
N ARG A 147 -8.81 9.18 6.10
CA ARG A 147 -8.55 10.37 6.94
C ARG A 147 -7.14 10.92 6.73
N TYR A 148 -6.14 10.03 6.62
CA TYR A 148 -4.75 10.40 6.40
C TYR A 148 -4.53 11.07 5.05
N SER A 149 -5.16 10.54 4.01
CA SER A 149 -4.98 10.98 2.62
C SER A 149 -5.67 12.29 2.26
N ARG A 150 -6.53 12.84 3.14
CA ARG A 150 -7.15 14.18 2.97
C ARG A 150 -6.15 15.32 2.78
N TRP A 151 -4.89 15.13 3.15
CA TRP A 151 -3.83 16.13 2.96
C TRP A 151 -3.12 16.02 1.60
N TYR A 152 -3.40 14.94 0.86
CA TYR A 152 -2.81 14.62 -0.44
C TYR A 152 -3.83 14.71 -1.59
N PHE A 153 -5.12 14.82 -1.26
CA PHE A 153 -6.31 14.80 -2.13
C PHE A 153 -7.23 15.99 -1.93
#